data_AF-A0A969FHQ4-F1
#
_entry.id   AF-A0A969FHQ4-F1
#
_cell.length_a   1.000
_cell.length_b   1.000
_cell.length_c   1.000
_cell.angle_alpha   90.00
_cell.angle_beta   90.00
_cell.angle_gamma   90.00
#
_symmetry.space_group_name_H-M   'P 1'
#
loop_
_entity.id
_entity.type
_entity.pdbx_description
1 polymer ?
#
loop_
_entity_poly.entity_id
_entity_poly.type
_entity_poly.pdbx_seq_one_letter_code
_entity_poly.pdbx_strand_id
1 'polypeptide(L)'
;YIWNSDRQKAFRAALLDVYRTYSELKIFVNDALEKNLGEIIGSNEGLEIVAFKLVDWADARKRLPDLYRYFCDDNPDHDFSNANDSAQCSLERLR
;
A
#
# COMPACT_ATOMS: atom_id res chain seq x y z
N TYR A 1 13.94 6.51 1.98
CA TYR A 1 13.22 6.49 0.69
C TYR A 1 12.35 7.74 0.59
N ILE A 2 12.49 8.53 -0.48
CA ILE A 2 11.64 9.69 -0.73
C ILE A 2 10.45 9.22 -1.57
N TRP A 3 9.23 9.37 -1.05
CA TRP A 3 8.00 9.09 -1.77
C TRP A 3 7.55 10.35 -2.53
N ASN A 4 7.41 10.25 -3.84
CA ASN A 4 6.84 11.32 -4.67
C ASN A 4 5.41 10.97 -5.11
N SER A 5 4.72 11.92 -5.74
CA SER A 5 3.34 11.75 -6.20
C SER A 5 3.15 10.55 -7.13
N ASP A 6 4.13 10.30 -8.00
CA ASP A 6 4.06 9.23 -8.99
C ASP A 6 4.20 7.85 -8.35
N ARG A 7 5.15 7.69 -7.42
CA ARG A 7 5.32 6.46 -6.63
C ARG A 7 4.11 6.18 -5.75
N GLN A 8 3.55 7.20 -5.11
CA GLN A 8 2.31 7.06 -4.35
C GLN A 8 1.14 6.65 -5.25
N LYS A 9 1.05 7.21 -6.46
CA LYS A 9 0.01 6.82 -7.45
C LYS A 9 0.17 5.37 -7.90
N ALA A 10 1.39 4.95 -8.22
CA ALA A 10 1.69 3.56 -8.58
C ALA A 10 1.33 2.62 -7.44
N PHE A 11 1.70 2.96 -6.20
CA PHE A 11 1.38 2.15 -5.03
C PHE A 11 -0.12 2.10 -4.70
N ARG A 12 -0.89 3.15 -5.01
CA ARG A 12 -2.36 3.08 -4.93
C ARG A 12 -2.95 2.12 -5.97
N ALA A 13 -2.49 2.20 -7.22
CA ALA A 13 -2.98 1.32 -8.29
C ALA A 13 -2.71 -0.16 -7.97
N ALA A 14 -1.50 -0.43 -7.51
CA ALA A 14 -1.05 -1.66 -6.89
C ALA A 14 -1.97 -2.23 -5.81
N LEU A 15 -2.28 -1.44 -4.78
CA LEU A 15 -3.19 -1.83 -3.70
C LEU A 15 -4.56 -2.24 -4.24
N LEU A 16 -5.05 -1.54 -5.25
CA LEU A 16 -6.36 -1.81 -5.87
C LEU A 16 -6.36 -3.03 -6.80
N ASP A 17 -5.20 -3.37 -7.38
CA ASP A 17 -5.08 -4.55 -8.24
C ASP A 17 -5.08 -5.85 -7.42
N VAL A 18 -4.38 -5.84 -6.28
CA VAL A 18 -4.29 -6.97 -5.35
C VAL A 18 -5.52 -7.05 -4.44
N TYR A 19 -5.88 -5.97 -3.76
CA TYR A 19 -7.00 -5.96 -2.82
C TYR A 19 -8.22 -5.34 -3.49
N ARG A 20 -9.08 -6.19 -4.05
CA ARG A 20 -10.23 -5.80 -4.88
C ARG A 20 -11.48 -5.46 -4.08
N THR A 21 -11.45 -5.71 -2.77
CA THR A 21 -12.54 -5.43 -1.84
C THR A 21 -12.04 -4.67 -0.61
N TYR A 22 -12.96 -3.92 0.02
CA TYR A 22 -12.66 -3.24 1.29
C TYR A 22 -12.23 -4.24 2.38
N SER A 23 -12.82 -5.43 2.42
CA SER A 23 -12.49 -6.45 3.41
C SER A 23 -11.07 -6.98 3.26
N GLU A 24 -10.61 -7.25 2.03
CA GLU A 24 -9.24 -7.67 1.77
C GLU A 24 -8.24 -6.59 2.20
N LEU A 25 -8.50 -5.33 1.81
CA LEU A 25 -7.65 -4.21 2.20
C LEU A 25 -7.64 -4.00 3.72
N LYS A 26 -8.79 -4.20 4.38
CA LYS A 26 -8.92 -4.11 5.84
C LYS A 26 -8.09 -5.18 6.54
N ILE A 27 -8.11 -6.42 6.05
CA ILE A 27 -7.31 -7.53 6.61
C ILE A 27 -5.83 -7.18 6.47
N PHE A 28 -5.39 -6.82 5.27
CA PHE A 28 -4.01 -6.42 5.02
C PHE A 28 -3.55 -5.28 5.94
N VAL A 29 -4.33 -4.20 6.07
CA VAL A 29 -3.97 -3.07 6.93
C VAL A 29 -3.90 -3.44 8.40
N ASN A 30 -4.79 -4.34 8.85
CA ASN A 30 -4.74 -4.84 10.21
C ASN A 30 -3.46 -5.65 10.46
N ASP A 31 -3.09 -6.53 9.54
CA ASP A 31 -1.94 -7.41 9.71
C ASP A 31 -0.62 -6.64 9.52
N ALA A 32 -0.56 -5.71 8.56
CA ALA A 32 0.63 -4.93 8.24
C ALA A 32 0.92 -3.82 9.26
N LEU A 33 -0.12 -3.17 9.78
CA LEU A 33 0.04 -1.95 10.59
C LEU A 33 -0.52 -2.07 12.01
N GLU A 34 -1.15 -3.18 12.36
CA GLU A 34 -1.90 -3.37 13.62
C GLU A 34 -2.93 -2.25 13.82
N LYS A 35 -3.60 -1.87 12.74
CA LYS A 35 -4.62 -0.82 12.72
C LYS A 35 -5.90 -1.27 12.04
N ASN A 36 -7.02 -0.82 12.59
CA ASN A 36 -8.31 -1.00 11.95
C ASN A 36 -8.47 0.03 10.83
N LEU A 37 -8.64 -0.44 9.60
CA LEU A 37 -8.86 0.44 8.44
C LEU A 37 -10.06 1.37 8.64
N GLY A 38 -11.12 0.91 9.32
CA GLY A 38 -12.31 1.70 9.63
C GLY A 38 -12.07 2.87 10.60
N GLU A 39 -11.05 2.77 11.46
CA GLU A 39 -10.63 3.85 12.36
C GLU A 39 -9.75 4.87 11.66
N ILE A 40 -9.07 4.46 10.59
CA ILE A 40 -8.26 5.34 9.75
C ILE A 40 -9.16 6.06 8.73
N ILE A 41 -10.07 5.31 8.11
CA ILE A 41 -10.88 5.72 6.97
C ILE A 41 -12.29 5.17 7.17
N GLY A 42 -13.28 6.07 7.22
CA GLY A 42 -14.68 5.66 7.36
C GLY A 42 -15.09 4.64 6.29
N SER A 43 -15.95 3.70 6.65
CA SER A 43 -16.32 2.54 5.82
C SER A 43 -17.29 2.83 4.67
N ASN A 44 -17.70 4.09 4.48
CA ASN A 44 -18.76 4.47 3.54
C ASN A 44 -18.22 5.00 2.21
N GLU A 45 -16.93 4.80 1.92
CA GLU A 45 -16.26 5.33 0.74
C GLU A 45 -15.93 4.23 -0.27
N GLY A 46 -15.85 4.61 -1.55
CA GLY A 46 -15.41 3.69 -2.60
C GLY A 46 -13.96 3.24 -2.39
N LEU A 47 -13.65 2.01 -2.80
CA LEU A 47 -12.34 1.39 -2.55
C LEU A 47 -11.16 2.23 -3.06
N GLU A 48 -11.32 2.92 -4.20
CA GLU A 48 -10.30 3.84 -4.73
C GLU A 48 -10.01 5.00 -3.76
N ILE A 49 -11.04 5.57 -3.15
CA ILE A 49 -10.92 6.66 -2.16
C ILE A 49 -10.25 6.12 -0.89
N VAL A 50 -10.61 4.90 -0.48
CA VAL A 50 -10.01 4.23 0.67
C VAL A 50 -8.51 3.97 0.43
N ALA A 51 -8.12 3.42 -0.71
CA ALA A 51 -6.71 3.22 -1.05
C ALA A 51 -5.94 4.56 -1.11
N PHE A 52 -6.58 5.61 -1.64
CA PHE A 52 -5.99 6.95 -1.65
C PHE A 52 -5.70 7.47 -0.24
N LYS A 53 -6.71 7.47 0.62
CA LYS A 53 -6.60 7.97 1.99
C LYS A 53 -5.65 7.12 2.83
N LEU A 54 -5.54 5.82 2.56
CA LEU A 54 -4.60 4.94 3.26
C LEU A 54 -3.16 5.34 2.97
N VAL A 55 -2.83 5.55 1.70
CA VAL A 55 -1.48 5.98 1.29
C VAL A 55 -1.16 7.38 1.85
N ASP A 56 -2.10 8.32 1.77
CA ASP A 56 -1.94 9.67 2.32
C ASP A 56 -1.74 9.65 3.86
N TRP A 57 -2.56 8.87 4.56
CA TRP A 57 -2.43 8.67 6.01
C TRP A 57 -1.08 8.07 6.40
N ALA A 58 -0.61 7.08 5.63
CA ALA A 58 0.64 6.39 5.90
C ALA A 58 1.83 7.33 5.65
N ASP A 59 1.78 8.17 4.61
CA ASP A 59 2.79 9.18 4.33
C ASP A 59 2.87 10.23 5.45
N ALA A 60 1.72 10.77 5.85
CA ALA A 60 1.61 11.76 6.93
C ALA A 60 2.17 11.23 8.27
N ARG A 61 2.14 9.91 8.49
CA ARG A 61 2.66 9.25 9.69
C ARG A 61 4.05 8.63 9.52
N LYS A 62 4.70 8.82 8.36
CA LYS A 62 5.98 8.19 8.01
C LYS A 62 5.94 6.66 8.08
N ARG A 63 4.76 6.06 7.90
CA ARG A 63 4.49 4.61 7.86
C ARG A 63 4.37 4.07 6.43
N LEU A 64 4.44 4.95 5.42
CA LEU A 64 4.37 4.53 4.02
C LEU A 64 5.45 3.52 3.61
N PRO A 65 6.71 3.63 4.07
CA PRO A 65 7.71 2.57 3.87
C PRO A 65 7.32 1.22 4.48
N ASP A 66 6.74 1.21 5.69
CA ASP A 66 6.32 -0.03 6.34
C ASP A 66 5.17 -0.68 5.57
N LEU A 67 4.16 0.11 5.22
CA LEU A 67 3.00 -0.35 4.46
C LEU A 67 3.43 -0.96 3.12
N TYR A 68 4.40 -0.34 2.44
CA TYR A 68 4.98 -0.87 1.21
C TYR A 68 5.77 -2.15 1.43
N ARG A 69 6.62 -2.22 2.47
CA ARG A 69 7.37 -3.43 2.79
C ARG A 69 6.44 -4.61 3.04
N TYR A 70 5.42 -4.43 3.88
CA TYR A 70 4.43 -5.48 4.14
C TYR A 70 3.64 -5.88 2.90
N PHE A 71 3.29 -4.91 2.05
CA PHE A 71 2.68 -5.24 0.77
C PHE A 71 3.57 -6.20 -0.02
N CYS A 72 4.87 -5.88 -0.14
CA CYS A 72 5.82 -6.67 -0.90
C CYS A 72 6.08 -8.04 -0.30
N ASP A 73 6.09 -8.15 1.04
CA ASP A 73 6.22 -9.42 1.74
C ASP A 73 5.03 -10.35 1.43
N ASP A 74 3.81 -9.79 1.37
CA ASP A 74 2.57 -10.51 1.06
C ASP A 74 2.39 -10.78 -0.45
N ASN A 75 2.97 -9.92 -1.31
CA ASN A 75 2.79 -9.94 -2.76
C ASN A 75 4.14 -9.89 -3.50
N PRO A 76 4.98 -10.91 -3.35
CA PRO A 76 6.36 -10.87 -3.79
C PRO A 76 6.57 -10.88 -5.31
N ASP A 77 5.58 -11.38 -6.04
CA ASP A 77 5.60 -11.49 -7.50
C ASP A 77 4.83 -10.34 -8.18
N HIS A 78 4.29 -9.40 -7.40
CA HIS A 78 3.53 -8.27 -7.94
C HIS A 78 4.48 -7.17 -8.42
N ASP A 79 4.43 -6.88 -9.73
CA ASP A 79 5.23 -5.84 -10.37
C ASP A 79 4.46 -4.52 -10.42
N PHE A 80 5.08 -3.47 -9.87
CA PHE A 80 4.54 -2.12 -9.81
C PHE A 80 5.09 -1.20 -10.89
N SER A 81 5.75 -1.74 -11.90
CA SER A 81 6.47 -0.98 -12.92
C SER A 81 5.60 0.08 -13.61
N ASN A 82 5.65 1.30 -13.08
CA ASN A 82 5.36 2.52 -13.82
C ASN A 82 6.28 3.63 -13.27
N ALA A 83 7.24 4.02 -14.11
CA ALA A 83 8.26 5.07 -13.97
C ALA A 83 9.56 4.72 -13.22
N ASN A 84 10.56 4.29 -14.01
CA ASN A 84 12.00 4.60 -13.90
C ASN A 84 12.80 4.27 -12.63
N ASP A 85 12.26 3.52 -11.67
CA ASP A 85 13.09 2.93 -10.62
C ASP A 85 12.62 1.50 -10.33
N SER A 86 13.39 0.54 -10.84
CA SER A 86 13.28 -0.88 -10.51
C SER A 86 13.74 -1.10 -9.05
N ALA A 87 12.88 -0.76 -8.10
CA ALA A 87 12.92 -1.31 -6.76
C ALA A 87 11.77 -2.30 -6.66
N GLN A 88 12.07 -3.52 -7.09
CA GLN A 88 11.18 -4.67 -7.06
C GLN A 88 10.88 -5.03 -5.60
N CYS A 89 9.66 -5.49 -5.30
CA CYS A 89 9.38 -6.23 -4.05
C CYS A 89 10.37 -7.40 -3.84
N SER A 90 11.07 -7.81 -4.91
CA SER A 90 12.05 -8.89 -4.96
C SER A 90 13.48 -8.56 -4.47
N LEU A 91 13.84 -7.30 -4.17
CA LEU A 91 15.25 -6.96 -3.84
C LEU A 91 15.63 -6.99 -2.33
N GLU A 92 14.69 -7.18 -1.40
CA GLU A 92 15.04 -7.35 0.02
C GLU A 92 15.17 -8.81 0.48
N ARG A 93 14.94 -9.81 -0.40
CA ARG A 93 15.04 -11.24 -0.07
C ARG A 93 16.47 -11.81 0.07
N LEU A 94 17.52 -10.99 -0.07
CA LEU A 94 18.92 -11.43 -0.05
C LEU A 94 19.77 -10.74 1.02
N ARG A 95 19.28 -10.63 2.25
CA ARG A 95 20.12 -10.38 3.43
C ARG A 95 19.96 -11.45 4.49
#